data_AF-A0A2M7WF02-F1
#
_entry.id   AF-A0A2M7WF02-F1
#
_cell.length_a   1.000
_cell.length_b   1.000
_cell.length_c   1.000
_cell.angle_alpha   90.00
_cell.angle_beta   90.00
_cell.angle_gamma   90.00
#
_symmetry.space_group_name_H-M   'P 1'
#
loop_
_entity.id
_entity.type
_entity.pdbx_description
1 polymer ?
#
loop_
_entity_poly.entity_id
_entity_poly.type
_entity_poly.pdbx_seq_one_letter_code
_entity_poly.pdbx_strand_id
1 'polypeptide(L)'
;MSQNRDYPCRCPQDPLDPKDWDFKEHHIEQTYLVMPQPMFFHAPMGMAGLIEKGREFGEKLELEFDDEHWRPLSLDAFFLGEMWLPLKTLSDPHPRVRRETLHLHSKLFRGTLDGLGNATAEFIRGMMRDQTLRWHKRVFFWYPTCNKCVDRKGMDEAVIFVEPKVKKK
;
A
#
# COMPACT_ATOMS: atom_id res chain seq x y z
N MET A 1 31.11 -1.25 7.11
CA MET A 1 30.69 -2.48 6.40
C MET A 1 29.35 -2.87 7.00
N SER A 2 28.24 -2.54 6.31
CA SER A 2 26.90 -2.89 6.79
C SER A 2 26.75 -4.40 6.68
N GLN A 3 26.50 -5.07 7.81
CA GLN A 3 26.20 -6.49 7.83
C GLN A 3 24.86 -6.68 7.10
N ASN A 4 24.91 -7.23 5.88
CA ASN A 4 23.74 -7.75 5.19
C ASN A 4 23.15 -8.86 6.07
N ARG A 5 22.13 -8.52 6.86
CA ARG A 5 21.23 -9.54 7.39
C ARG A 5 20.46 -10.08 6.18
N ASP A 6 20.78 -11.29 5.76
CA ASP A 6 20.02 -12.04 4.75
C ASP A 6 18.64 -12.40 5.34
N TYR A 7 17.74 -11.43 5.41
CA TYR A 7 16.33 -11.71 5.63
C TYR A 7 15.78 -12.39 4.37
N PRO A 8 15.05 -13.52 4.50
CA PRO A 8 14.42 -14.15 3.34
C PRO A 8 13.49 -13.14 2.66
N CYS A 9 13.61 -13.03 1.34
CA CYS A 9 12.79 -12.13 0.55
C CYS A 9 11.30 -12.41 0.79
N ARG A 10 10.58 -11.47 1.39
CA ARG A 10 9.15 -11.59 1.72
C ARG A 10 8.21 -11.16 0.58
N CYS A 11 8.74 -10.72 -0.55
CA CYS A 11 7.93 -10.44 -1.73
C CYS A 11 7.27 -11.74 -2.23
N PRO A 12 6.02 -11.70 -2.72
CA PRO A 12 5.40 -12.84 -3.40
C PRO A 12 6.32 -13.35 -4.49
N GLN A 13 6.62 -14.65 -4.45
CA GLN A 13 7.51 -15.27 -5.44
C GLN A 13 6.82 -15.38 -6.79
N ASP A 14 5.54 -15.74 -6.79
CA ASP A 14 4.69 -15.77 -7.97
C ASP A 14 4.15 -14.36 -8.30
N PRO A 15 3.86 -14.06 -9.58
CA PRO A 15 3.10 -12.88 -9.96
C PRO A 15 1.69 -12.92 -9.34
N LEU A 16 1.14 -11.76 -8.96
CA LEU A 16 -0.22 -11.69 -8.42
C LEU A 16 -1.26 -12.05 -9.50
N ASP A 17 -2.28 -12.86 -9.22
CA ASP A 17 -3.34 -13.17 -10.20
C ASP A 17 -4.31 -11.98 -10.32
N PRO A 18 -4.53 -11.40 -11.53
CA PRO A 18 -5.54 -10.36 -11.73
C PRO A 18 -6.92 -10.73 -11.20
N LYS A 19 -7.30 -12.01 -11.20
CA LYS A 19 -8.62 -12.46 -10.69
C LYS A 19 -8.83 -12.18 -9.20
N ASP A 20 -7.76 -12.04 -8.43
CA ASP A 20 -7.81 -11.76 -6.99
C ASP A 20 -7.88 -10.28 -6.68
N TRP A 21 -7.63 -9.41 -7.68
CA TRP A 21 -7.42 -7.98 -7.45
C TRP A 21 -8.26 -7.09 -8.36
N ASP A 22 -8.52 -7.46 -9.61
CA ASP A 22 -9.21 -6.59 -10.55
C ASP A 22 -10.68 -6.41 -10.18
N PHE A 23 -11.03 -5.15 -9.87
CA PHE A 23 -12.36 -4.69 -9.47
C PHE A 23 -12.92 -5.42 -8.23
N LYS A 24 -12.03 -5.90 -7.35
CA LYS A 24 -12.43 -6.53 -6.08
C LYS A 24 -12.70 -5.50 -5.00
N GLU A 25 -13.67 -5.82 -4.14
CA GLU A 25 -13.97 -5.07 -2.93
C GLU A 25 -13.24 -5.70 -1.74
N HIS A 26 -12.66 -4.84 -0.90
CA HIS A 26 -11.94 -5.22 0.30
C HIS A 26 -12.49 -4.44 1.47
N HIS A 27 -12.92 -5.16 2.50
CA HIS A 27 -13.31 -4.59 3.78
C HIS A 27 -12.19 -4.89 4.76
N ILE A 28 -11.40 -3.88 5.10
CA ILE A 28 -10.21 -4.03 5.94
C ILE A 28 -10.47 -3.32 7.26
N GLU A 29 -10.47 -4.07 8.35
CA GLU A 29 -10.40 -3.54 9.70
C GLU A 29 -9.02 -3.87 10.26
N GLN A 30 -8.15 -2.86 10.34
CA GLN A 30 -6.75 -3.06 10.68
C GLN A 30 -6.20 -1.87 11.46
N THR A 31 -5.24 -2.15 12.33
CA THR A 31 -4.41 -1.13 12.98
C THR A 31 -3.11 -0.95 12.20
N TYR A 32 -2.71 0.29 11.96
CA TYR A 32 -1.51 0.63 11.22
C TYR A 32 -0.56 1.49 12.04
N LEU A 33 0.74 1.23 11.90
CA LEU A 33 1.78 2.22 12.18
C LEU A 33 1.91 3.13 10.95
N VAL A 34 1.66 4.42 11.14
CA VAL A 34 1.67 5.44 10.10
C VAL A 34 2.98 6.22 10.16
N MET A 35 3.72 6.20 9.05
CA MET A 35 4.99 6.88 8.88
C MET A 35 4.86 7.94 7.77
N PRO A 36 5.44 9.14 7.93
CA PRO A 36 5.48 10.11 6.84
C PRO A 36 6.31 9.54 5.69
N GLN A 37 5.83 9.73 4.46
CA GLN A 37 6.45 9.18 3.27
C GLN A 37 6.71 10.29 2.25
N PRO A 38 7.98 10.60 1.90
CA PRO A 38 8.27 11.51 0.81
C PRO A 38 7.74 10.97 -0.53
N MET A 39 7.14 11.87 -1.30
CA MET A 39 6.58 11.60 -2.61
C MET A 39 7.21 12.54 -3.64
N PHE A 40 7.36 12.06 -4.87
CA PHE A 40 7.74 12.88 -6.03
C PHE A 40 6.67 12.73 -7.10
N PHE A 41 5.82 13.75 -7.27
CA PHE A 41 4.67 13.69 -8.19
C PHE A 41 3.84 12.41 -8.02
N HIS A 42 3.34 12.14 -6.82
CA HIS A 42 2.56 10.93 -6.47
C HIS A 42 3.34 9.61 -6.48
N ALA A 43 4.61 9.60 -6.91
CA ALA A 43 5.45 8.41 -6.82
C ALA A 43 6.13 8.30 -5.45
N PRO A 44 6.03 7.16 -4.76
CA PRO A 44 6.63 6.97 -3.45
C PRO A 44 8.16 6.84 -3.55
N MET A 45 8.90 7.55 -2.70
CA MET A 45 10.37 7.48 -2.69
C MET A 45 10.90 6.65 -1.52
N GLY A 46 11.87 5.77 -1.80
CA GLY A 46 12.62 5.07 -0.75
C GLY A 46 11.80 4.09 0.10
N MET A 47 10.73 3.52 -0.46
CA MET A 47 9.80 2.62 0.23
C MET A 47 10.48 1.53 1.06
N ALA A 48 11.47 0.83 0.51
CA ALA A 48 12.16 -0.24 1.23
C ALA A 48 12.81 0.26 2.54
N GLY A 49 13.56 1.36 2.47
CA GLY A 49 14.18 1.95 3.65
C GLY A 49 13.18 2.55 4.62
N LEU A 50 12.00 3.00 4.15
CA LEU A 50 10.92 3.46 5.03
C LEU A 50 10.26 2.30 5.77
N ILE A 51 10.02 1.17 5.08
CA ILE A 51 9.49 -0.06 5.71
C ILE A 51 10.44 -0.52 6.81
N GLU A 52 11.74 -0.58 6.53
CA GLU A 52 12.77 -0.95 7.52
C GLU A 52 12.76 0.02 8.72
N LYS A 53 12.82 1.33 8.47
CA LYS A 53 12.73 2.35 9.53
C LYS A 53 11.44 2.25 10.35
N GLY A 54 10.32 1.96 9.69
CA GLY A 54 9.03 1.76 10.34
C GLY A 54 9.04 0.52 11.22
N ARG A 55 9.66 -0.58 10.78
CA ARG A 55 9.86 -1.78 11.60
C ARG A 55 10.75 -1.52 12.79
N GLU A 56 11.93 -0.92 12.60
CA GLU A 56 12.82 -0.54 13.71
C GLU A 56 12.13 0.39 14.71
N PHE A 57 11.29 1.30 14.23
CA PHE A 57 10.49 2.18 15.09
C PHE A 57 9.42 1.40 15.86
N GLY A 58 8.72 0.49 15.19
CA GLY A 58 7.72 -0.37 15.84
C GLY A 58 8.33 -1.32 16.87
N GLU A 59 9.50 -1.90 16.59
CA GLU A 59 10.25 -2.75 17.52
C GLU A 59 10.61 -1.99 18.81
N LYS A 60 11.04 -0.73 18.71
CA LYS A 60 11.31 0.13 19.88
C LYS A 60 10.07 0.44 20.72
N LEU A 61 8.89 0.37 20.10
CA LEU A 61 7.59 0.57 20.73
C LEU A 61 6.91 -0.75 21.08
N GLU A 62 7.61 -1.88 20.94
CA GLU A 62 7.08 -3.23 21.21
C GLU A 62 5.79 -3.52 20.41
N LEU A 63 5.68 -2.98 19.19
CA LEU A 63 4.54 -3.20 18.30
C LEU A 63 4.70 -4.52 17.55
N GLU A 64 3.62 -5.30 17.50
CA GLU A 64 3.57 -6.52 16.70
C GLU A 64 3.04 -6.25 15.29
N PHE A 65 3.86 -6.52 14.28
CA PHE A 65 3.46 -6.39 12.87
C PHE A 65 2.64 -7.59 12.38
N ASP A 66 1.63 -7.31 11.56
CA ASP A 66 0.83 -8.35 10.90
C ASP A 66 1.56 -8.87 9.67
N ASP A 67 2.50 -9.79 9.94
CA ASP A 67 3.29 -10.45 8.91
C ASP A 67 2.46 -11.43 8.05
N GLU A 68 1.29 -11.87 8.52
CA GLU A 68 0.40 -12.78 7.78
C GLU A 68 -0.38 -12.03 6.70
N HIS A 69 -0.93 -10.86 7.04
CA HIS A 69 -1.65 -9.99 6.11
C HIS A 69 -0.80 -8.80 5.65
N TRP A 70 0.52 -9.02 5.48
CA TRP A 70 1.50 -7.96 5.24
C TRP A 70 1.25 -7.19 3.94
N ARG A 71 0.55 -6.05 4.06
CA ARG A 71 0.24 -5.13 2.96
C ARG A 71 0.53 -3.69 3.39
N PRO A 72 1.80 -3.24 3.31
CA PRO A 72 2.13 -1.83 3.49
C PRO A 72 1.38 -0.97 2.47
N LEU A 73 0.58 -0.01 2.95
CA LEU A 73 -0.17 0.88 2.07
C LEU A 73 0.54 2.24 1.99
N SER A 74 0.78 2.70 0.77
CA SER A 74 1.26 4.05 0.49
C SER A 74 0.05 4.91 0.11
N LEU A 75 -0.34 5.85 0.97
CA LEU A 75 -1.38 6.82 0.68
C LEU A 75 -0.89 7.85 -0.34
N ASP A 76 -1.67 8.04 -1.39
CA ASP A 76 -1.37 8.98 -2.46
C ASP A 76 -1.33 10.43 -1.95
N ALA A 77 -0.31 11.18 -2.37
CA ALA A 77 -0.13 12.59 -2.06
C ALA A 77 0.88 13.25 -3.01
N PHE A 78 0.79 14.56 -3.16
CA PHE A 78 1.62 15.32 -4.11
C PHE A 78 3.11 15.36 -3.71
N PHE A 79 3.41 15.56 -2.41
CA PHE A 79 4.78 15.75 -1.91
C PHE A 79 5.08 14.99 -0.62
N LEU A 80 4.10 14.87 0.29
CA LEU A 80 4.26 14.14 1.54
C LEU A 80 3.00 13.30 1.76
N GLY A 81 3.15 12.00 1.57
CA GLY A 81 2.12 11.01 1.83
C GLY A 81 2.34 10.32 3.16
N GLU A 82 1.68 9.17 3.30
CA GLU A 82 1.79 8.33 4.47
C GLU A 82 2.04 6.89 4.05
N MET A 83 2.96 6.23 4.74
CA MET A 83 3.16 4.78 4.67
C MET A 83 2.50 4.14 5.87
N TRP A 84 1.63 3.18 5.64
CA TRP A 84 0.83 2.51 6.66
C TRP A 84 1.28 1.05 6.75
N LEU A 85 1.91 0.68 7.87
CA LEU A 85 2.41 -0.67 8.13
C LEU A 85 1.43 -1.43 9.03
N PRO A 86 0.93 -2.60 8.63
CA PRO A 86 -0.12 -3.29 9.37
C PRO A 86 0.41 -3.92 10.68
N LEU A 87 -0.38 -3.79 11.75
CA LEU A 87 -0.10 -4.30 13.10
C LEU A 87 -1.14 -5.35 13.51
N LYS A 88 -0.73 -6.39 14.25
CA LYS A 88 -1.62 -7.48 14.73
C LYS A 88 -2.57 -7.03 15.84
N THR A 89 -2.08 -6.21 16.75
CA THR A 89 -2.78 -5.85 17.98
C THR A 89 -2.84 -4.34 18.17
N LEU A 90 -3.86 -3.91 18.90
CA LEU A 90 -4.04 -2.54 19.36
C LEU A 90 -3.15 -2.32 20.59
N SER A 91 -1.85 -2.06 20.38
CA SER A 91 -1.01 -1.56 21.47
C SER A 91 -0.99 -0.04 21.47
N ASP A 92 -1.28 0.49 22.66
CA ASP A 92 -1.20 1.87 23.17
C ASP A 92 -1.66 3.04 22.26
N PRO A 93 -2.18 4.14 22.83
CA PRO A 93 -2.48 5.35 22.07
C PRO A 93 -1.17 6.08 21.69
N HIS A 94 -0.36 5.48 20.83
CA HIS A 94 0.76 6.18 20.22
C HIS A 94 0.24 7.05 19.06
N PRO A 95 0.65 8.32 18.92
CA PRO A 95 0.11 9.24 17.89
C PRO A 95 0.27 8.77 16.43
N ARG A 96 1.20 7.84 16.19
CA ARG A 96 1.44 7.23 14.88
C ARG A 96 0.69 5.92 14.66
N VAL A 97 -0.04 5.42 15.64
CA VAL A 97 -0.84 4.21 15.51
C VAL A 97 -2.28 4.61 15.21
N ARG A 98 -2.87 4.08 14.15
CA ARG A 98 -4.24 4.39 13.73
C ARG A 98 -5.03 3.12 13.48
N ARG A 99 -6.23 3.02 14.06
CA ARG A 99 -7.21 1.98 13.71
C ARG A 99 -8.10 2.52 12.61
N GLU A 100 -8.21 1.78 11.52
CA GLU A 100 -9.00 2.19 10.36
C GLU A 100 -9.91 1.05 9.90
N THR A 101 -11.11 1.45 9.49
CA THR A 101 -12.05 0.60 8.75
C THR A 101 -12.11 1.15 7.33
N LEU A 102 -11.55 0.40 6.38
CA LEU A 102 -11.42 0.79 4.99
C LEU A 102 -12.34 -0.07 4.13
N HIS A 103 -13.08 0.58 3.24
CA HIS A 103 -13.80 -0.06 2.15
C HIS A 103 -13.07 0.31 0.86
N LEU A 104 -12.36 -0.63 0.24
CA LEU A 104 -11.46 -0.36 -0.89
C LEU A 104 -11.90 -1.15 -2.12
N HIS A 105 -11.84 -0.52 -3.29
CA HIS A 105 -11.85 -1.22 -4.56
C HIS A 105 -10.42 -1.36 -5.07
N SER A 106 -10.05 -2.54 -5.53
CA SER A 106 -8.69 -2.79 -6.03
C SER A 106 -8.62 -2.96 -7.55
N LYS A 107 -7.42 -2.74 -8.08
CA LYS A 107 -7.01 -3.15 -9.42
C LYS A 107 -5.54 -3.51 -9.42
N LEU A 108 -5.18 -4.60 -10.08
CA LEU A 108 -3.78 -4.93 -10.30
C LEU A 108 -3.23 -4.10 -11.46
N PHE A 109 -2.08 -3.47 -11.22
CA PHE A 109 -1.28 -2.81 -12.22
C PHE A 109 -0.02 -3.64 -12.50
N ARG A 110 0.27 -3.84 -13.79
CA ARG A 110 1.52 -4.40 -14.28
C ARG A 110 2.09 -3.48 -15.34
N GLY A 111 3.35 -3.07 -15.19
CA GLY A 111 3.98 -2.12 -16.10
C GLY A 111 5.12 -1.39 -15.40
N THR A 112 5.64 -0.33 -16.00
CA THR A 112 6.59 0.56 -15.32
C THR A 112 5.85 1.50 -14.38
N LEU A 113 6.48 1.92 -13.28
CA LEU A 113 5.89 2.87 -12.34
C LEU A 113 5.39 4.18 -12.99
N ASP A 114 6.02 4.62 -14.10
CA ASP A 114 5.57 5.79 -14.88
C ASP A 114 4.13 5.65 -15.40
N GLY A 115 3.68 4.41 -15.67
CA GLY A 115 2.33 4.11 -16.13
C GLY A 115 1.28 4.06 -15.02
N LEU A 116 1.70 4.03 -13.74
CA LEU A 116 0.81 3.81 -12.60
C LEU A 116 -0.21 4.94 -12.43
N GLY A 117 0.20 6.19 -12.67
CA GLY A 117 -0.68 7.36 -12.59
C GLY A 117 -1.81 7.29 -13.63
N ASN A 118 -1.49 6.93 -14.87
CA ASN A 118 -2.49 6.75 -15.93
C ASN A 118 -3.43 5.59 -15.62
N ALA A 119 -2.90 4.45 -15.17
CA ALA A 119 -3.70 3.30 -14.77
C ALA A 119 -4.66 3.61 -13.62
N THR A 120 -4.20 4.38 -12.64
CA THR A 120 -5.03 4.88 -11.52
C THR A 120 -6.15 5.78 -12.04
N ALA A 121 -5.83 6.75 -12.90
CA ALA A 121 -6.82 7.64 -13.48
C ALA A 121 -7.85 6.90 -14.34
N GLU A 122 -7.44 5.87 -15.09
CA GLU A 122 -8.34 5.02 -15.85
C GLU A 122 -9.24 4.18 -14.95
N PHE A 123 -8.70 3.61 -13.89
CA PHE A 123 -9.47 2.81 -12.94
C PHE A 123 -10.57 3.64 -12.26
N ILE A 124 -10.21 4.81 -11.73
CA ILE A 124 -11.16 5.74 -11.12
C ILE A 124 -12.23 6.17 -12.14
N ARG A 125 -11.84 6.51 -13.38
CA ARG A 125 -12.79 6.87 -14.44
C ARG A 125 -13.75 5.72 -14.77
N GLY A 126 -13.27 4.48 -14.80
CA GLY A 126 -14.10 3.29 -15.00
C GLY A 126 -15.15 3.14 -13.91
N MET A 127 -14.73 3.18 -12.65
CA MET A 127 -15.65 3.12 -11.50
C MET A 127 -16.67 4.28 -11.49
N MET A 128 -16.27 5.47 -11.96
CA MET A 128 -17.20 6.60 -12.09
C MET A 128 -18.27 6.39 -13.16
N ARG A 129 -17.92 5.77 -14.30
CA ARG A 129 -18.86 5.48 -15.38
C ARG A 129 -19.88 4.41 -14.97
N ASP A 130 -19.42 3.40 -14.24
CA ASP A 130 -20.27 2.28 -13.80
C ASP A 130 -21.13 2.64 -12.57
N GLN A 131 -21.13 3.91 -12.15
CA GLN A 131 -21.82 4.45 -10.98
C GLN A 131 -21.47 3.78 -9.64
N THR A 132 -20.45 2.93 -9.62
CA THR A 132 -19.89 2.33 -8.40
C THR A 132 -19.16 3.37 -7.55
N LEU A 133 -18.70 4.47 -8.16
CA LEU A 133 -18.06 5.59 -7.46
C LEU A 133 -18.56 6.94 -7.97
N ARG A 134 -19.07 7.81 -7.09
CA ARG A 134 -19.34 9.23 -7.46
C ARG A 134 -18.13 10.13 -7.22
N TRP A 135 -17.31 9.80 -6.22
CA TRP A 135 -16.11 10.52 -5.83
C TRP A 135 -15.22 9.59 -4.98
N HIS A 136 -13.89 9.76 -5.01
CA HIS A 136 -12.96 8.97 -4.18
C HIS A 136 -12.48 9.78 -2.97
N LYS A 137 -12.31 9.12 -1.83
CA LYS A 137 -11.83 9.74 -0.59
C LYS A 137 -10.30 9.66 -0.50
N ARG A 138 -9.73 8.48 -0.75
CA ARG A 138 -8.29 8.20 -0.67
C ARG A 138 -7.90 7.19 -1.76
N VAL A 139 -6.67 7.29 -2.24
CA VAL A 139 -6.04 6.29 -3.11
C VAL A 139 -4.84 5.74 -2.36
N PHE A 140 -4.72 4.41 -2.29
CA PHE A 140 -3.58 3.74 -1.71
C PHE A 140 -2.91 2.85 -2.74
N PHE A 141 -1.61 2.63 -2.57
CA PHE A 141 -0.84 1.70 -3.36
C PHE A 141 -0.20 0.64 -2.47
N TRP A 142 -0.26 -0.61 -2.89
CA TRP A 142 0.56 -1.67 -2.31
C TRP A 142 1.54 -2.17 -3.37
N TYR A 143 2.83 -2.17 -3.02
CA TYR A 143 3.93 -2.62 -3.86
C TYR A 143 4.40 -3.99 -3.35
N PRO A 144 3.86 -5.10 -3.87
CA PRO A 144 4.20 -6.46 -3.41
C PRO A 144 5.64 -6.85 -3.71
N THR A 145 6.29 -6.23 -4.70
CA THR A 145 7.62 -6.58 -5.18
C THR A 145 8.65 -5.52 -4.79
N CYS A 146 9.87 -5.96 -4.43
CA CYS A 146 11.01 -5.08 -4.25
C CYS A 146 11.83 -4.99 -5.54
N ASN A 147 12.72 -3.99 -5.66
CA ASN A 147 13.55 -3.80 -6.87
C ASN A 147 14.29 -5.08 -7.30
N LYS A 148 14.84 -5.86 -6.35
CA LYS A 148 15.50 -7.13 -6.67
C LYS A 148 14.54 -8.16 -7.30
N CYS A 149 13.27 -8.17 -6.88
CA CYS A 149 12.24 -9.03 -7.46
C CYS A 149 11.80 -8.51 -8.83
N VAL A 150 11.73 -7.19 -9.01
CA VAL A 150 11.42 -6.56 -10.30
C VAL A 150 12.51 -6.91 -11.31
N ASP A 151 13.79 -6.76 -10.97
CA ASP A 151 14.92 -7.10 -11.84
C ASP A 151 14.86 -8.57 -12.30
N ARG A 152 14.41 -9.47 -11.42
CA ARG A 152 14.26 -10.90 -11.72
C ARG A 152 13.01 -11.21 -12.55
N LYS A 153 11.88 -10.55 -12.27
CA LYS A 153 10.58 -10.80 -12.94
C LYS A 153 10.42 -10.00 -14.24
N GLY A 154 11.21 -8.96 -14.44
CA GLY A 154 11.16 -8.07 -15.61
C GLY A 154 9.97 -7.10 -15.66
N MET A 155 9.20 -6.96 -14.58
CA MET A 155 8.04 -6.05 -14.51
C MET A 155 7.75 -5.61 -13.07
N ASP A 156 7.26 -4.37 -12.90
CA ASP A 156 6.68 -3.93 -11.63
C ASP A 156 5.23 -4.41 -11.52
N GLU A 157 4.85 -4.80 -10.30
CA GLU A 157 3.46 -5.04 -9.93
C GLU A 157 3.09 -4.09 -8.79
N ALA A 158 1.92 -3.47 -8.90
CA ALA A 158 1.32 -2.69 -7.83
C ALA A 158 -0.17 -2.96 -7.76
N VAL A 159 -0.74 -2.98 -6.56
CA VAL A 159 -2.20 -2.98 -6.39
C VAL A 159 -2.63 -1.55 -6.08
N ILE A 160 -3.50 -1.02 -6.93
CA ILE A 160 -4.15 0.27 -6.73
C ILE A 160 -5.40 0.02 -5.89
N PHE A 161 -5.54 0.72 -4.78
CA PHE A 161 -6.76 0.71 -3.96
C PHE A 161 -7.42 2.09 -3.98
N VAL A 162 -8.73 2.11 -4.16
CA VAL A 162 -9.53 3.34 -4.15
C VAL A 162 -10.59 3.21 -3.06
N GLU A 163 -10.57 4.12 -2.09
CA GLU A 163 -11.65 4.24 -1.10
C GLU A 163 -12.74 5.16 -1.67
N PRO A 164 -13.98 4.68 -1.87
CA PRO A 164 -15.07 5.52 -2.33
C PRO A 164 -15.53 6.48 -1.23
N LYS A 165 -15.88 7.71 -1.61
CA LYS A 165 -16.56 8.64 -0.71
C LYS A 165 -18.05 8.32 -0.71
N VAL A 166 -18.52 7.54 0.25
CA VAL A 166 -19.96 7.27 0.43
C VAL A 166 -20.63 8.57 0.90
N LYS A 167 -21.71 8.99 0.22
CA LYS A 167 -22.56 10.08 0.73
C LYS A 167 -23.17 9.59 2.05
N LYS A 168 -22.91 10.29 3.16
CA LYS A 168 -23.79 10.19 4.33
C LYS A 168 -25.19 10.58 3.83
N LYS A 169 -26.15 9.64 3.92
CA LYS A 169 -27.56 9.93 3.70
C LYS A 169 -28.07 10.86 4.78
#